data_AF-A0A535RUX8-F1
#
_entry.id   AF-A0A535RUX8-F1
#
_cell.length_a   1.000
_cell.length_b   1.000
_cell.length_c   1.000
_cell.angle_alpha   90.00
_cell.angle_beta   90.00
_cell.angle_gamma   90.00
#
_symmetry.space_group_name_H-M   'P 1'
#
loop_
_entity.id
_entity.type
_entity.pdbx_description
1 polymer ?
#
loop_
_entity_poly.entity_id
_entity_poly.type
_entity_poly.pdbx_seq_one_letter_code
_entity_poly.pdbx_strand_id
1 'polypeptide(L)'
;MFGKRIALITGAIAAIYPGLFIYDGWLYSESLYTFLMVAFTYSLYRLQRIAQWQWAPSDNIFLVILLHWLQRATWRRWMILSGVLLGLASLARPNGPFLIVLLFAWALVMLRAKMVSWQSITKCTLIITCIAALLLAPWTLRNYKATYTFILVATGGGNVLSGVYNDTALKEDGMWEPLVKIRPEIDFHGHNCCDYTGEADNTAYALHWISTHISSMPYLLSLHFINMWKPYTSEEGLPFIEFPTRISSRVVWNMIFIVSFPIFLLAAFGLLVTWKR
;
A
#
# COMPACT_ATOMS: atom_id res chain seq x y z
N MET A 1 0.95 11.66 -18.09
CA MET A 1 2.10 12.43 -17.55
C MET A 1 3.22 12.50 -18.57
N PHE A 2 3.74 11.37 -19.05
CA PHE A 2 4.94 11.34 -19.92
C PHE A 2 4.70 10.79 -21.35
N GLY A 3 3.44 10.79 -21.82
CA GLY A 3 3.08 10.31 -23.16
C GLY A 3 2.87 8.79 -23.27
N LYS A 4 2.34 8.36 -24.43
CA LYS A 4 1.89 6.97 -24.66
C LYS A 4 3.05 5.96 -24.70
N ARG A 5 4.19 6.35 -25.29
CA ARG A 5 5.37 5.48 -25.43
C ARG A 5 5.92 5.08 -24.06
N ILE A 6 6.11 6.05 -23.17
CA ILE A 6 6.60 5.80 -21.80
C ILE A 6 5.60 4.92 -21.05
N ALA A 7 4.30 5.17 -21.16
CA ALA A 7 3.28 4.33 -20.52
C ALA A 7 3.34 2.86 -20.96
N LEU A 8 3.54 2.58 -22.25
CA LEU A 8 3.69 1.21 -22.76
C LEU A 8 4.95 0.52 -22.23
N ILE A 9 6.07 1.23 -22.21
CA ILE A 9 7.34 0.70 -21.68
C ILE A 9 7.22 0.41 -20.19
N THR A 10 6.67 1.34 -19.39
CA THR A 10 6.44 1.14 -17.96
C THR A 10 5.52 -0.05 -17.70
N GLY A 11 4.44 -0.20 -18.48
CA GLY A 11 3.53 -1.35 -18.38
C GLY A 11 4.22 -2.68 -18.68
N ALA A 12 5.07 -2.72 -19.72
CA ALA A 12 5.84 -3.91 -20.07
C ALA A 12 6.84 -4.30 -18.97
N ILE A 13 7.56 -3.32 -18.39
CA ILE A 13 8.49 -3.55 -17.27
C ILE A 13 7.72 -4.09 -16.05
N ALA A 14 6.58 -3.47 -15.71
CA ALA A 14 5.77 -3.91 -14.57
C ALA A 14 5.22 -5.34 -14.76
N ALA A 15 4.83 -5.72 -15.97
CA ALA A 15 4.28 -7.04 -16.27
C ALA A 15 5.30 -8.17 -16.12
N ILE A 16 6.60 -7.89 -16.29
CA ILE A 16 7.68 -8.89 -16.15
C ILE A 16 8.41 -8.80 -14.81
N TYR A 17 8.05 -7.84 -13.95
CA TYR A 17 8.73 -7.63 -12.68
C TYR A 17 8.32 -8.71 -11.66
N PRO A 18 9.26 -9.56 -11.18
CA PRO A 18 8.94 -10.67 -10.28
C PRO A 18 8.18 -10.26 -9.03
N GLY A 19 8.54 -9.12 -8.43
CA GLY A 19 7.89 -8.61 -7.22
C GLY A 19 6.41 -8.24 -7.39
N LEU A 20 5.88 -8.15 -8.61
CA LEU A 20 4.45 -7.92 -8.84
C LEU A 20 3.68 -9.20 -9.15
N PHE A 21 4.26 -10.16 -9.88
CA PHE A 21 3.52 -11.37 -10.28
C PHE A 21 3.73 -12.55 -9.34
N ILE A 22 4.79 -12.58 -8.51
CA ILE A 22 5.03 -13.73 -7.62
C ILE A 22 3.90 -13.91 -6.60
N TYR A 23 3.35 -12.79 -6.13
CA TYR A 23 2.21 -12.76 -5.22
C TYR A 23 0.90 -13.22 -5.88
N ASP A 24 0.76 -13.10 -7.20
CA ASP A 24 -0.40 -13.64 -7.93
C ASP A 24 -0.45 -15.16 -7.86
N GLY A 25 0.71 -15.81 -7.93
CA GLY A 25 0.82 -17.28 -7.78
C GLY A 25 0.38 -17.78 -6.41
N TRP A 26 0.37 -16.89 -5.42
CA TRP A 26 0.01 -17.15 -4.02
C TRP A 26 -1.39 -16.63 -3.65
N LEU A 27 -2.13 -16.07 -4.63
CA LEU A 27 -3.44 -15.44 -4.44
C LEU A 27 -3.46 -14.40 -3.31
N TYR A 28 -2.32 -13.71 -3.17
CA TYR A 28 -2.08 -12.72 -2.14
C TYR A 28 -2.78 -11.40 -2.49
N SER A 29 -3.27 -10.70 -1.47
CA SER A 29 -4.07 -9.48 -1.64
C SER A 29 -3.24 -8.27 -2.11
N GLU A 30 -1.91 -8.40 -2.12
CA GLU A 30 -0.88 -7.48 -2.61
C GLU A 30 -1.19 -6.94 -3.99
N SER A 31 -1.50 -7.82 -4.95
CA SER A 31 -1.66 -7.43 -6.35
C SER A 31 -2.93 -6.61 -6.56
N LEU A 32 -4.05 -7.07 -5.96
CA LEU A 32 -5.30 -6.31 -5.96
C LEU A 32 -5.14 -4.97 -5.24
N TYR A 33 -4.49 -4.97 -4.08
CA TYR A 33 -4.22 -3.77 -3.31
C TYR A 33 -3.36 -2.77 -4.09
N THR A 34 -2.27 -3.24 -4.70
CA THR A 34 -1.36 -2.42 -5.50
C THR A 34 -2.09 -1.81 -6.69
N PHE A 35 -2.92 -2.61 -7.38
CA PHE A 35 -3.77 -2.11 -8.46
C PHE A 35 -4.72 -1.00 -7.97
N LEU A 36 -5.45 -1.22 -6.88
CA LEU A 36 -6.39 -0.24 -6.33
C LEU A 36 -5.68 1.03 -5.83
N MET A 37 -4.50 0.89 -5.23
CA MET A 37 -3.66 2.01 -4.80
C MET A 37 -3.17 2.84 -6.00
N VAL A 38 -2.68 2.20 -7.06
CA VAL A 38 -2.26 2.90 -8.29
C VAL A 38 -3.46 3.54 -8.99
N ALA A 39 -4.62 2.88 -9.01
CA ALA A 39 -5.85 3.45 -9.54
C ALA A 39 -6.30 4.67 -8.73
N PHE A 40 -6.19 4.62 -7.39
CA PHE A 40 -6.52 5.73 -6.49
C PHE A 40 -5.58 6.93 -6.69
N THR A 41 -4.28 6.69 -6.77
CA THR A 41 -3.30 7.77 -7.06
C THR A 41 -3.55 8.40 -8.44
N TYR A 42 -3.85 7.57 -9.45
CA TYR A 42 -4.22 8.06 -10.77
C TYR A 42 -5.54 8.85 -10.77
N SER A 43 -6.55 8.42 -10.00
CA SER A 43 -7.82 9.14 -9.91
C SER A 43 -7.64 10.52 -9.26
N LEU A 44 -6.80 10.63 -8.22
CA LEU A 44 -6.40 11.92 -7.64
C LEU A 44 -5.65 12.81 -8.64
N TYR A 45 -4.72 12.24 -9.41
CA TYR A 45 -4.03 12.97 -10.48
C TYR A 45 -5.03 13.49 -11.53
N ARG A 46 -6.00 12.68 -11.96
CA ARG A 46 -7.05 13.11 -12.89
C ARG A 46 -7.91 14.21 -12.30
N LEU A 47 -8.26 14.09 -11.02
CA LEU A 47 -9.07 15.06 -10.30
C LEU A 47 -8.35 16.42 -10.22
N GLN A 48 -7.05 16.41 -9.91
CA GLN A 48 -6.19 17.60 -9.95
C GLN A 48 -6.17 18.23 -11.35
N ARG A 49 -5.90 17.43 -12.39
CA ARG A 49 -5.80 17.94 -13.77
C ARG A 49 -7.10 18.57 -14.28
N ILE A 50 -8.25 18.01 -13.91
CA ILE A 50 -9.57 18.55 -14.30
C ILE A 50 -9.85 19.85 -13.56
N ALA A 51 -9.49 19.96 -12.29
CA ALA A 51 -9.68 21.18 -11.51
C ALA A 51 -8.86 22.35 -12.05
N GLN A 52 -7.69 22.08 -12.63
CA GLN A 52 -6.81 23.08 -13.25
C GLN A 52 -7.13 23.37 -14.72
N TRP A 53 -8.05 22.62 -15.33
CA TRP A 53 -8.33 22.76 -16.75
C TRP A 53 -9.00 24.11 -17.04
N GLN A 54 -8.34 24.94 -17.86
CA GLN A 54 -8.88 26.19 -18.38
C GLN A 54 -9.19 26.03 -19.86
N TRP A 55 -10.41 26.35 -20.26
CA TRP A 55 -10.84 26.33 -21.66
C TRP A 55 -10.36 27.59 -22.38
N ALA A 56 -10.14 27.50 -23.69
CA ALA A 56 -9.86 28.67 -24.51
C ALA A 56 -11.04 29.65 -24.42
N PRO A 57 -10.78 30.98 -24.40
CA PRO A 57 -11.84 31.97 -24.47
C PRO A 57 -12.72 31.73 -25.71
N SER A 58 -14.04 31.74 -25.52
CA SER A 58 -15.02 31.54 -26.59
C SER A 58 -16.17 32.52 -26.38
N ASP A 59 -16.56 33.22 -27.44
CA ASP A 59 -17.67 34.18 -27.40
C ASP A 59 -19.04 33.49 -27.37
N ASN A 60 -19.08 32.19 -27.69
CA ASN A 60 -20.30 31.39 -27.62
C ASN A 60 -20.63 31.00 -26.17
N ILE A 61 -21.59 31.71 -25.56
CA ILE A 61 -21.99 31.51 -24.17
C ILE A 61 -22.53 30.10 -23.89
N PHE A 62 -23.24 29.49 -24.85
CA PHE A 62 -23.77 28.13 -24.72
C PHE A 62 -22.63 27.11 -24.66
N LEU A 63 -21.60 27.30 -25.48
CA LEU A 63 -20.41 26.45 -25.46
C LEU A 63 -19.69 26.56 -24.11
N VAL A 64 -19.51 27.77 -23.59
CA VAL A 64 -18.88 27.99 -22.28
C VAL A 64 -19.66 27.30 -21.17
N ILE A 65 -21.00 27.45 -21.12
CA ILE A 65 -21.84 26.79 -20.11
C ILE A 65 -21.74 25.26 -20.22
N LEU A 66 -21.81 24.72 -21.44
CA LEU A 66 -21.71 23.28 -21.68
C LEU A 66 -20.36 22.73 -21.22
N LEU A 67 -19.25 23.40 -21.54
CA LEU A 67 -17.91 22.99 -21.14
C LEU A 67 -17.72 23.00 -19.62
N HIS A 68 -18.23 24.03 -18.92
CA HIS A 68 -18.21 24.08 -17.46
C HIS A 68 -19.07 22.97 -16.83
N TRP A 69 -20.23 22.67 -17.41
CA TRP A 69 -21.09 21.58 -16.94
C TRP A 69 -20.41 20.22 -17.12
N LEU A 70 -19.82 19.95 -18.29
CA LEU A 70 -19.07 18.73 -18.58
C LEU A 70 -17.84 18.58 -17.67
N GLN A 71 -17.10 19.67 -17.43
CA GLN A 71 -15.97 19.69 -16.51
C GLN A 71 -16.41 19.35 -15.09
N ARG A 72 -17.47 19.99 -14.58
CA ARG A 72 -18.01 19.70 -13.23
C ARG A 72 -18.53 18.28 -13.10
N ALA A 73 -19.23 17.76 -14.12
CA ALA A 73 -19.73 16.39 -14.13
C ALA A 73 -18.58 15.38 -14.10
N THR A 74 -17.53 15.63 -14.91
CA THR A 74 -16.33 14.78 -14.95
C THR A 74 -15.59 14.84 -13.61
N TRP A 75 -15.44 16.03 -13.03
CA TRP A 75 -14.81 16.22 -11.72
C TRP A 75 -15.52 15.43 -10.61
N ARG A 76 -16.85 15.46 -10.58
CA ARG A 76 -17.67 14.66 -9.64
C ARG A 76 -17.47 13.15 -9.84
N ARG A 77 -17.41 12.67 -11.09
CA ARG A 77 -17.18 11.25 -11.38
C ARG A 77 -15.85 10.75 -10.81
N TRP A 78 -14.76 11.52 -11.03
CA TRP A 78 -13.44 11.16 -10.49
C TRP A 78 -13.37 11.27 -8.96
N MET A 79 -14.14 12.20 -8.36
CA MET A 79 -14.26 12.32 -6.91
C MET A 79 -14.92 11.08 -6.30
N ILE A 80 -16.05 10.65 -6.87
CA ILE A 80 -16.75 9.43 -6.45
C ILE A 80 -15.83 8.21 -6.64
N LEU A 81 -15.22 8.08 -7.82
CA LEU A 81 -14.31 6.97 -8.11
C LEU A 81 -13.13 6.92 -7.13
N SER A 82 -12.56 8.08 -6.75
CA SER A 82 -11.47 8.13 -5.77
C SER A 82 -11.92 7.64 -4.39
N GLY A 83 -13.12 8.00 -3.94
CA GLY A 83 -13.70 7.50 -2.69
C GLY A 83 -13.96 6.00 -2.73
N VAL A 84 -14.47 5.48 -3.86
CA VAL A 84 -14.69 4.04 -4.06
C VAL A 84 -13.37 3.29 -4.05
N LEU A 85 -12.36 3.75 -4.79
CA LEU A 85 -11.04 3.11 -4.84
C LEU A 85 -10.35 3.11 -3.48
N LEU A 86 -10.44 4.20 -2.72
CA LEU A 86 -9.93 4.28 -1.35
C LEU A 86 -10.62 3.26 -0.43
N GLY A 87 -11.95 3.16 -0.50
CA GLY A 87 -12.72 2.20 0.28
C GLY A 87 -12.40 0.75 -0.09
N LEU A 88 -12.33 0.42 -1.39
CA LEU A 88 -11.97 -0.91 -1.86
C LEU A 88 -10.53 -1.29 -1.50
N ALA A 89 -9.56 -0.37 -1.65
CA ALA A 89 -8.18 -0.60 -1.24
C ALA A 89 -8.08 -0.84 0.27
N SER A 90 -8.88 -0.11 1.05
CA SER A 90 -8.99 -0.30 2.50
C SER A 90 -9.60 -1.65 2.88
N LEU A 91 -10.58 -2.15 2.13
CA LEU A 91 -11.15 -3.48 2.35
C LEU A 91 -10.22 -4.61 1.91
N ALA A 92 -9.35 -4.38 0.92
CA ALA A 92 -8.45 -5.39 0.41
C ALA A 92 -7.38 -5.79 1.45
N ARG A 93 -6.91 -4.83 2.29
CA ARG A 93 -5.85 -5.06 3.27
C ARG A 93 -5.97 -4.15 4.50
N PRO A 94 -5.51 -4.60 5.69
CA PRO A 94 -5.51 -3.79 6.92
C PRO A 94 -4.69 -2.49 6.80
N ASN A 95 -3.70 -2.44 5.89
CA ASN A 95 -2.90 -1.23 5.63
C ASN A 95 -3.59 -0.23 4.69
N GLY A 96 -4.67 -0.61 4.00
CA GLY A 96 -5.31 0.27 3.03
C GLY A 96 -5.90 1.57 3.59
N PRO A 97 -6.43 1.62 4.83
CA PRO A 97 -6.84 2.88 5.46
C PRO A 97 -5.73 3.94 5.54
N PHE A 98 -4.43 3.57 5.54
CA PHE A 98 -3.34 4.55 5.52
C PHE A 98 -3.31 5.42 4.25
N LEU A 99 -3.98 5.02 3.17
CA LEU A 99 -4.16 5.85 1.98
C LEU A 99 -4.94 7.15 2.27
N ILE A 100 -5.64 7.25 3.40
CA ILE A 100 -6.25 8.51 3.84
C ILE A 100 -5.17 9.56 4.16
N VAL A 101 -4.00 9.15 4.67
CA VAL A 101 -2.87 10.06 4.92
C VAL A 101 -2.37 10.63 3.60
N LEU A 102 -2.30 9.81 2.56
CA LEU A 102 -1.94 10.26 1.20
C LEU A 102 -2.97 11.25 0.64
N LEU A 103 -4.28 11.02 0.88
CA LEU A 103 -5.33 11.96 0.49
C LEU A 103 -5.15 13.32 1.17
N PHE A 104 -4.89 13.34 2.48
CA PHE A 104 -4.66 14.58 3.23
C PHE A 104 -3.36 15.27 2.82
N ALA A 105 -2.30 14.53 2.59
CA ALA A 105 -1.03 15.06 2.08
C ALA A 105 -1.23 15.70 0.70
N TRP A 106 -1.94 15.03 -0.21
CA TRP A 106 -2.31 15.57 -1.51
C TRP A 106 -3.14 16.85 -1.37
N ALA A 107 -4.17 16.86 -0.50
CA ALA A 107 -4.99 18.04 -0.26
C ALA A 107 -4.17 19.23 0.27
N LEU A 108 -3.24 18.98 1.20
CA LEU A 108 -2.32 19.98 1.74
C LEU A 108 -1.41 20.56 0.66
N VAL A 109 -0.86 19.72 -0.22
CA VAL A 109 -0.05 20.17 -1.36
C VAL A 109 -0.87 21.04 -2.31
N MET A 110 -2.10 20.63 -2.65
CA MET A 110 -2.99 21.43 -3.51
C MET A 110 -3.34 22.80 -2.92
N LEU A 111 -3.55 22.87 -1.60
CA LEU A 111 -3.79 24.12 -0.86
C LEU A 111 -2.54 25.02 -0.87
N ARG A 112 -1.37 24.48 -0.50
CA ARG A 112 -0.09 25.20 -0.45
C ARG A 112 0.31 25.77 -1.81
N ALA A 113 0.13 24.97 -2.87
CA ALA A 113 0.44 25.38 -4.24
C ALA A 113 -0.62 26.30 -4.86
N LYS A 114 -1.71 26.63 -4.14
CA LYS A 114 -2.84 27.46 -4.61
C LYS A 114 -3.42 26.99 -5.95
N MET A 115 -3.36 25.68 -6.22
CA MET A 115 -3.76 25.09 -7.50
C MET A 115 -5.29 24.99 -7.62
N VAL A 116 -5.98 24.85 -6.48
CA VAL A 116 -7.44 24.73 -6.39
C VAL A 116 -7.90 25.53 -5.17
N SER A 117 -9.12 26.09 -5.21
CA SER A 117 -9.68 26.83 -4.09
C SER A 117 -9.86 25.93 -2.85
N TRP A 118 -9.70 26.52 -1.66
CA TRP A 118 -9.77 25.76 -0.40
C TRP A 118 -11.13 25.07 -0.21
N GLN A 119 -12.23 25.75 -0.57
CA GLN A 119 -13.59 25.21 -0.48
C GLN A 119 -13.78 23.97 -1.37
N SER A 120 -13.19 23.99 -2.57
CA SER A 120 -13.27 22.86 -3.49
C SER A 120 -12.45 21.67 -2.99
N ILE A 121 -11.25 21.91 -2.45
CA ILE A 121 -10.40 20.85 -1.90
C ILE A 121 -11.02 20.24 -0.64
N THR A 122 -11.52 21.05 0.30
CA THR A 122 -12.15 20.56 1.53
C THR A 122 -13.39 19.74 1.21
N LYS A 123 -14.26 20.24 0.32
CA LYS A 123 -15.43 19.49 -0.16
C LYS A 123 -15.04 18.17 -0.83
N CYS A 124 -14.04 18.19 -1.70
CA CYS A 124 -13.57 17.00 -2.40
C CYS A 124 -13.03 15.94 -1.41
N THR A 125 -12.16 16.36 -0.49
CA THR A 125 -11.55 15.50 0.53
C THR A 125 -12.64 14.89 1.41
N LEU A 126 -13.57 15.70 1.90
CA LEU A 126 -14.69 15.23 2.73
C LEU A 126 -15.54 14.20 2.00
N ILE A 127 -15.91 14.45 0.73
CA ILE A 127 -16.72 13.50 -0.06
C ILE A 127 -15.98 12.19 -0.27
N ILE A 128 -14.70 12.23 -0.62
CA ILE A 128 -13.88 11.02 -0.81
C ILE A 128 -13.82 10.20 0.49
N THR A 129 -13.54 10.86 1.62
CA THR A 129 -13.50 10.21 2.94
C THR A 129 -14.87 9.64 3.33
N CYS A 130 -15.97 10.36 3.11
CA CYS A 130 -17.31 9.88 3.41
C CYS A 130 -17.67 8.64 2.58
N ILE A 131 -17.37 8.62 1.28
CA ILE A 131 -17.63 7.46 0.42
C ILE A 131 -16.82 6.25 0.90
N ALA A 132 -15.53 6.44 1.20
CA ALA A 132 -14.69 5.37 1.72
C ALA A 132 -15.23 4.83 3.06
N ALA A 133 -15.62 5.72 3.98
CA ALA A 133 -16.21 5.34 5.26
C ALA A 133 -17.54 4.59 5.10
N LEU A 134 -18.39 4.98 4.15
CA LEU A 134 -19.64 4.28 3.85
C LEU A 134 -19.40 2.87 3.32
N LEU A 135 -18.34 2.64 2.53
CA LEU A 135 -17.96 1.32 2.06
C LEU A 135 -17.37 0.44 3.17
N LEU A 136 -16.65 1.04 4.12
CA LEU A 136 -16.07 0.34 5.27
C LEU A 136 -17.12 -0.02 6.33
N ALA A 137 -18.14 0.82 6.50
CA ALA A 137 -19.12 0.73 7.59
C ALA A 137 -19.79 -0.65 7.76
N PRO A 138 -20.24 -1.36 6.70
CA PRO A 138 -20.87 -2.67 6.85
C PRO A 138 -19.91 -3.71 7.46
N TRP A 139 -18.65 -3.69 7.03
CA TRP A 139 -17.62 -4.59 7.50
C TRP A 139 -17.17 -4.25 8.93
N THR A 140 -16.94 -2.97 9.22
CA THR A 140 -16.63 -2.49 10.57
C THR A 140 -17.75 -2.83 11.55
N LEU A 141 -19.02 -2.67 11.15
CA LEU A 141 -20.17 -3.02 11.99
C LEU A 141 -20.24 -4.54 12.23
N ARG A 142 -19.97 -5.35 11.21
CA ARG A 142 -19.86 -6.81 11.36
C ARG A 142 -18.75 -7.17 12.35
N ASN A 143 -17.59 -6.55 12.25
CA ASN A 143 -16.46 -6.78 13.15
C ASN A 143 -16.81 -6.43 14.59
N TYR A 144 -17.44 -5.28 14.80
CA TYR A 144 -17.88 -4.85 16.13
C TYR A 144 -18.91 -5.81 16.73
N LYS A 145 -19.88 -6.28 15.94
CA LYS A 145 -20.87 -7.25 16.41
C LYS A 145 -20.26 -8.62 16.76
N ALA A 146 -19.20 -9.01 16.07
CA ALA A 146 -18.54 -10.30 16.29
C ALA A 146 -17.55 -10.28 17.45
N THR A 147 -16.86 -9.15 17.65
CA THR A 147 -15.72 -9.06 18.59
C THR A 147 -15.98 -8.13 19.79
N TYR A 148 -17.05 -7.33 19.74
CA TYR A 148 -17.31 -6.23 20.69
C TYR A 148 -16.17 -5.20 20.79
N THR A 149 -15.27 -5.18 19.80
CA THR A 149 -14.15 -4.24 19.70
C THR A 149 -14.24 -3.47 18.38
N PHE A 150 -13.80 -2.21 18.39
CA PHE A 150 -13.83 -1.39 17.19
C PHE A 150 -12.65 -1.73 16.27
N ILE A 151 -12.88 -2.62 15.31
CA ILE A 151 -11.91 -3.02 14.29
C ILE A 151 -12.38 -2.51 12.92
N LEU A 152 -11.67 -1.53 12.36
CA LEU A 152 -12.06 -0.87 11.11
C LEU A 152 -12.14 -1.86 9.94
N VAL A 153 -11.05 -2.59 9.68
CA VAL A 153 -10.98 -3.59 8.60
C VAL A 153 -10.58 -4.94 9.17
N ALA A 154 -9.33 -5.07 9.60
CA ALA A 154 -8.82 -6.30 10.18
C ALA A 154 -7.71 -5.93 11.17
N THR A 155 -7.54 -6.78 12.17
CA THR A 155 -6.33 -6.86 12.96
C THR A 155 -5.35 -7.81 12.26
N GLY A 156 -4.06 -7.63 12.46
CA GLY A 156 -2.99 -8.37 11.79
C GLY A 156 -1.60 -7.77 12.04
N GLY A 157 -1.52 -6.74 12.87
CA GLY A 157 -0.25 -6.15 13.29
C GLY A 157 0.45 -7.00 14.33
N GLY A 158 -0.29 -7.72 15.19
CA GLY A 158 0.26 -8.55 16.26
C GLY A 158 1.21 -9.62 15.73
N ASN A 159 0.77 -10.42 14.76
CA ASN A 159 1.62 -11.47 14.13
C ASN A 159 2.84 -10.89 13.41
N VAL A 160 2.68 -9.73 12.77
CA VAL A 160 3.80 -9.05 12.09
C VAL A 160 4.80 -8.53 13.13
N LEU A 161 4.31 -7.96 14.23
CA LEU A 161 5.15 -7.42 15.31
C LEU A 161 5.91 -8.53 16.03
N SER A 162 5.23 -9.60 16.45
CA SER A 162 5.88 -10.71 17.17
C SER A 162 6.89 -11.44 16.30
N GLY A 163 6.63 -11.59 14.99
CA GLY A 163 7.57 -12.19 14.04
C GLY A 163 8.85 -11.39 13.80
N VAL A 164 8.87 -10.09 14.11
CA VAL A 164 10.05 -9.21 13.91
C VAL A 164 10.76 -8.87 15.22
N TYR A 165 10.00 -8.65 16.29
CA TYR A 165 10.53 -8.21 17.58
C TYR A 165 10.66 -9.39 18.53
N ASN A 166 11.68 -10.21 18.28
CA ASN A 166 12.01 -11.39 19.08
C ASN A 166 13.50 -11.74 18.94
N ASP A 167 14.01 -12.62 19.81
CA ASP A 167 15.42 -13.02 19.84
C ASP A 167 15.87 -13.81 18.62
N THR A 168 14.94 -14.49 17.94
CA THR A 168 15.24 -15.29 16.75
C THR A 168 15.49 -14.38 15.56
N ALA A 169 14.60 -13.43 15.30
CA ALA A 169 14.77 -12.41 14.28
C ALA A 169 16.05 -11.58 14.52
N LEU A 170 16.39 -11.25 15.77
CA LEU A 170 17.64 -10.55 16.09
C LEU A 170 18.90 -11.34 15.71
N LYS A 171 18.84 -12.68 15.76
CA LYS A 171 19.95 -13.58 15.39
C LYS A 171 19.98 -13.91 13.90
N GLU A 172 18.80 -14.01 13.26
CA GLU A 172 18.59 -14.35 11.84
C GLU A 172 18.50 -13.07 10.97
N ASP A 173 19.47 -12.16 11.11
CA ASP A 173 19.63 -10.95 10.29
C ASP A 173 18.44 -9.96 10.26
N GLY A 174 17.52 -10.02 11.23
CA GLY A 174 16.39 -9.09 11.34
C GLY A 174 15.31 -9.30 10.27
N MET A 175 15.18 -10.50 9.73
CA MET A 175 14.05 -10.89 8.86
C MET A 175 12.82 -11.26 9.69
N TRP A 176 11.63 -11.21 9.08
CA TRP A 176 10.41 -11.68 9.73
C TRP A 176 10.47 -13.21 9.86
N GLU A 177 10.23 -13.71 11.06
CA GLU A 177 10.20 -15.14 11.36
C GLU A 177 8.77 -15.64 11.62
N PRO A 178 8.38 -16.78 11.03
CA PRO A 178 7.13 -17.46 11.35
C PRO A 178 7.02 -17.76 12.85
N LEU A 179 5.81 -17.63 13.40
CA LEU A 179 5.56 -17.79 14.84
C LEU A 179 6.06 -19.14 15.42
N VAL A 180 6.04 -20.20 14.61
CA VAL A 180 6.50 -21.55 14.98
C VAL A 180 8.01 -21.62 15.22
N LYS A 181 8.78 -20.74 14.55
CA LYS A 181 10.25 -20.70 14.62
C LYS A 181 10.76 -19.80 15.74
N ILE A 182 9.91 -18.92 16.28
CA ILE A 182 10.30 -17.99 17.34
C ILE A 182 10.71 -18.75 18.60
N ARG A 183 11.85 -18.37 19.17
CA ARG A 183 12.40 -18.87 20.42
C ARG A 183 12.73 -17.71 21.38
N PRO A 184 12.34 -17.79 22.66
CA PRO A 184 11.50 -18.84 23.27
C PRO A 184 10.09 -18.87 22.65
N GLU A 185 9.45 -20.03 22.68
CA GLU A 185 8.13 -20.23 22.06
C GLU A 185 7.08 -19.32 22.70
N ILE A 186 6.22 -18.76 21.87
CA ILE A 186 5.09 -17.94 22.33
C ILE A 186 4.03 -18.88 22.91
N ASP A 187 3.60 -18.64 24.14
CA ASP A 187 2.49 -19.41 24.74
C ASP A 187 1.18 -19.04 24.03
N PHE A 188 0.64 -19.99 23.28
CA PHE A 188 -0.65 -19.87 22.59
C PHE A 188 -1.84 -20.35 23.47
N HIS A 189 -1.64 -20.52 24.78
CA HIS A 189 -2.66 -20.92 25.75
C HIS A 189 -3.44 -22.19 25.34
N GLY A 190 -2.72 -23.16 24.77
CA GLY A 190 -3.30 -24.44 24.31
C GLY A 190 -3.97 -24.39 22.93
N HIS A 191 -3.88 -23.27 22.21
CA HIS A 191 -4.29 -23.18 20.81
C HIS A 191 -3.12 -23.45 19.85
N ASN A 192 -3.43 -23.91 18.63
CA ASN A 192 -2.43 -23.98 17.57
C ASN A 192 -2.07 -22.56 17.11
N CYS A 193 -0.76 -22.29 16.95
CA CYS A 193 -0.24 -21.02 16.43
C CYS A 193 -0.91 -20.50 15.15
N CYS A 194 -1.43 -21.40 14.30
CA CYS A 194 -2.08 -21.07 13.04
C CYS A 194 -3.59 -20.77 13.16
N ASP A 195 -4.24 -21.28 14.21
CA ASP A 195 -5.67 -21.05 14.50
C ASP A 195 -5.86 -19.97 15.59
N TYR A 196 -4.76 -19.56 16.23
CA TYR A 196 -4.78 -18.61 17.33
C TYR A 196 -4.99 -17.18 16.83
N THR A 197 -6.11 -16.57 17.26
CA THR A 197 -6.48 -15.19 16.95
C THR A 197 -6.09 -14.20 18.04
N GLY A 198 -5.21 -14.58 18.99
CA GLY A 198 -4.74 -13.73 20.09
C GLY A 198 -3.78 -12.63 19.64
N GLU A 199 -4.26 -11.75 18.76
CA GLU A 199 -3.59 -10.54 18.30
C GLU A 199 -3.08 -9.68 19.47
N ALA A 200 -3.88 -9.59 20.53
CA ALA A 200 -3.55 -8.83 21.73
C ALA A 200 -2.31 -9.41 22.42
N ASP A 201 -2.19 -10.74 22.49
CA ASP A 201 -1.07 -11.42 23.14
C ASP A 201 0.19 -11.32 22.30
N ASN A 202 0.07 -11.47 20.96
CA ASN A 202 1.21 -11.26 20.05
C ASN A 202 1.72 -9.82 20.09
N THR A 203 0.82 -8.85 20.17
CA THR A 203 1.18 -7.44 20.33
C THR A 203 1.84 -7.19 21.69
N ALA A 204 1.28 -7.74 22.77
CA ALA A 204 1.83 -7.61 24.11
C ALA A 204 3.21 -8.25 24.23
N TYR A 205 3.41 -9.43 23.63
CA TYR A 205 4.70 -10.11 23.52
C TYR A 205 5.74 -9.22 22.83
N ALA A 206 5.41 -8.69 21.65
CA ALA A 206 6.32 -7.84 20.90
C ALA A 206 6.67 -6.55 21.66
N LEU A 207 5.68 -5.89 22.26
CA LEU A 207 5.90 -4.69 23.07
C LEU A 207 6.75 -4.97 24.31
N HIS A 208 6.53 -6.12 24.95
CA HIS A 208 7.35 -6.56 26.09
C HIS A 208 8.80 -6.78 25.65
N TRP A 209 9.02 -7.48 24.53
CA TRP A 209 10.34 -7.68 23.96
C TRP A 209 11.04 -6.36 23.63
N ILE A 210 10.35 -5.43 22.96
CA ILE A 210 10.89 -4.08 22.65
C ILE A 210 11.29 -3.35 23.93
N SER A 211 10.45 -3.37 24.96
CA SER A 211 10.70 -2.66 26.22
C SER A 211 11.87 -3.24 27.03
N THR A 212 12.15 -4.53 26.89
CA THR A 212 13.25 -5.22 27.57
C THR A 212 14.55 -5.19 26.76
N HIS A 213 14.47 -4.99 25.45
CA HIS A 213 15.60 -5.00 24.51
C HIS A 213 15.84 -3.65 23.82
N ILE A 214 15.56 -2.54 24.49
CA ILE A 214 15.73 -1.17 23.96
C ILE A 214 17.16 -0.95 23.44
N SER A 215 18.18 -1.53 24.09
CA SER A 215 19.58 -1.44 23.68
C SER A 215 19.88 -2.14 22.34
N SER A 216 19.13 -3.18 21.99
CA SER A 216 19.25 -3.91 20.71
C SER A 216 18.50 -3.24 19.56
N MET A 217 17.54 -2.35 19.86
CA MET A 217 16.68 -1.72 18.84
C MET A 217 17.44 -0.95 17.75
N PRO A 218 18.47 -0.13 18.04
CA PRO A 218 19.20 0.55 16.97
C PRO A 218 19.84 -0.42 15.98
N TYR A 219 20.37 -1.54 16.47
CA TYR A 219 20.96 -2.58 15.64
C TYR A 219 19.88 -3.30 14.82
N LEU A 220 18.79 -3.74 15.45
CA LEU A 220 17.70 -4.42 14.77
C LEU A 220 17.03 -3.53 13.71
N LEU A 221 16.78 -2.25 14.01
CA LEU A 221 16.26 -1.28 13.05
C LEU A 221 17.24 -1.06 11.87
N SER A 222 18.55 -1.11 12.10
CA SER A 222 19.53 -1.04 11.02
C SER A 222 19.47 -2.26 10.10
N LEU A 223 19.25 -3.45 10.66
CA LEU A 223 19.02 -4.67 9.88
C LEU A 223 17.75 -4.56 9.05
N HIS A 224 16.63 -4.10 9.63
CA HIS A 224 15.39 -3.86 8.88
C HIS A 224 15.59 -2.85 7.75
N PHE A 225 16.35 -1.78 8.01
CA PHE A 225 16.67 -0.79 6.98
C PHE A 225 17.47 -1.40 5.83
N ILE A 226 18.47 -2.24 6.12
CA ILE A 226 19.25 -2.96 5.10
C ILE A 226 18.35 -3.95 4.35
N ASN A 227 17.51 -4.70 5.06
CA ASN A 227 16.59 -5.68 4.49
C ASN A 227 15.53 -5.04 3.58
N MET A 228 15.16 -3.79 3.81
CA MET A 228 14.25 -3.03 2.92
C MET A 228 14.78 -2.91 1.48
N TRP A 229 16.11 -2.96 1.29
CA TRP A 229 16.76 -2.89 -0.02
C TRP A 229 17.10 -4.25 -0.60
N LYS A 230 16.89 -5.34 0.15
CA LYS A 230 17.01 -6.68 -0.40
C LYS A 230 15.84 -6.89 -1.36
N PRO A 231 16.07 -7.33 -2.60
CA PRO A 231 15.01 -7.49 -3.60
C PRO A 231 14.07 -8.68 -3.32
N TYR A 232 14.18 -9.30 -2.14
CA TYR A 232 13.55 -10.54 -1.76
C TYR A 232 13.21 -10.56 -0.27
N THR A 233 12.01 -11.06 0.07
CA THR A 233 11.58 -11.36 1.44
C THR A 233 11.54 -12.88 1.64
N SER A 234 12.09 -13.36 2.75
CA SER A 234 12.00 -14.78 3.10
C SER A 234 10.63 -15.10 3.67
N GLU A 235 9.75 -15.60 2.80
CA GLU A 235 8.43 -16.10 3.19
C GLU A 235 8.32 -17.59 2.84
N GLU A 236 7.79 -18.37 3.79
CA GLU A 236 7.52 -19.78 3.56
C GLU A 236 6.58 -19.95 2.37
N GLY A 237 6.84 -20.97 1.56
CA GLY A 237 6.02 -21.25 0.39
C GLY A 237 6.48 -20.65 -0.94
N LEU A 238 7.35 -19.64 -0.93
CA LEU A 238 7.87 -19.10 -2.19
C LEU A 238 8.49 -20.22 -3.05
N PRO A 239 8.28 -20.21 -4.38
CA PRO A 239 8.53 -21.38 -5.23
C PRO A 239 9.99 -21.85 -5.25
N PHE A 240 10.94 -20.96 -4.97
CA PHE A 240 12.37 -21.27 -4.87
C PHE A 240 12.81 -21.74 -3.48
N ILE A 241 11.97 -21.56 -2.45
CA ILE A 241 12.13 -22.21 -1.13
C ILE A 241 11.54 -23.62 -1.18
N GLU A 242 10.30 -23.76 -1.66
CA GLU A 242 9.59 -25.05 -1.69
C GLU A 242 10.10 -26.01 -2.78
N PHE A 243 10.44 -25.48 -3.95
CA PHE A 243 10.82 -26.28 -5.11
C PHE A 243 12.17 -25.84 -5.69
N PRO A 244 13.27 -25.89 -4.92
CA PRO A 244 14.57 -25.34 -5.32
C PRO A 244 15.17 -26.03 -6.56
N THR A 245 14.80 -27.29 -6.82
CA THR A 245 15.32 -28.07 -7.95
C THR A 245 14.65 -27.72 -9.29
N ARG A 246 13.45 -27.12 -9.28
CA ARG A 246 12.70 -26.79 -10.51
C ARG A 246 13.38 -25.67 -11.28
N ILE A 247 13.39 -25.79 -12.61
CA ILE A 247 13.98 -24.78 -13.50
C ILE A 247 13.22 -23.46 -13.37
N SER A 248 11.88 -23.50 -13.34
CA SER A 248 11.04 -22.31 -13.18
C SER A 248 11.37 -21.52 -11.91
N SER A 249 11.56 -22.20 -10.77
CA SER A 249 11.93 -21.58 -9.50
C SER A 249 13.30 -20.89 -9.58
N ARG A 250 14.29 -21.54 -10.19
CA ARG A 250 15.62 -20.95 -10.42
C ARG A 250 15.57 -19.73 -11.35
N VAL A 251 14.74 -19.77 -12.38
CA VAL A 251 14.53 -18.64 -13.29
C VAL A 251 13.96 -17.45 -12.53
N VAL A 252 12.89 -17.64 -11.74
CA VAL A 252 12.27 -16.58 -10.94
C VAL A 252 13.26 -15.99 -9.93
N TRP A 253 14.01 -16.85 -9.23
CA TRP A 253 15.06 -16.41 -8.30
C TRP A 253 16.10 -15.51 -8.98
N ASN A 254 16.64 -15.93 -10.12
CA ASN A 254 17.60 -15.12 -10.87
C ASN A 254 16.98 -13.80 -11.37
N MET A 255 15.73 -13.83 -11.83
CA MET A 255 15.03 -12.63 -12.28
C MET A 255 14.87 -11.60 -11.15
N ILE A 256 14.60 -12.02 -9.91
CA ILE A 256 14.45 -11.10 -8.77
C ILE A 256 15.70 -10.20 -8.64
N PHE A 257 16.89 -10.78 -8.67
CA PHE A 257 18.13 -10.02 -8.55
C PHE A 257 18.47 -9.24 -9.82
N ILE A 258 18.29 -9.83 -11.01
CA ILE A 258 18.62 -9.20 -12.29
C ILE A 258 17.74 -7.98 -12.56
N VAL A 259 16.45 -8.04 -12.20
CA VAL A 259 15.48 -7.00 -12.57
C VAL A 259 15.37 -5.89 -11.52
N SER A 260 15.51 -6.20 -10.23
CA SER A 260 15.25 -5.22 -9.17
C SER A 260 16.25 -4.05 -9.15
N PHE A 261 17.56 -4.32 -9.23
CA PHE A 261 18.56 -3.26 -9.19
C PHE A 261 18.46 -2.28 -10.38
N PRO A 262 18.34 -2.73 -11.65
CA PRO A 262 18.07 -1.83 -12.75
C PRO A 262 16.80 -1.00 -12.58
N ILE A 263 15.72 -1.57 -12.04
CA ILE A 263 14.49 -0.82 -11.76
C ILE A 263 14.74 0.26 -10.71
N PHE A 264 15.45 -0.04 -9.63
CA PHE A 264 15.78 0.95 -8.61
C PHE A 264 16.62 2.10 -9.18
N LEU A 265 17.61 1.78 -10.02
CA LEU A 265 18.42 2.78 -10.71
C LEU A 265 17.60 3.63 -11.69
N LEU A 266 16.71 3.00 -12.46
CA LEU A 266 15.79 3.70 -13.37
C LEU A 266 14.83 4.61 -12.61
N ALA A 267 14.32 4.17 -11.46
CA ALA A 267 13.45 4.97 -10.60
C ALA A 267 14.20 6.20 -10.03
N ALA A 268 15.41 6.00 -9.51
CA ALA A 268 16.26 7.08 -9.02
C ALA A 268 16.62 8.08 -10.13
N PHE A 269 17.02 7.58 -11.30
CA PHE A 269 17.30 8.41 -12.47
C PHE A 269 16.07 9.19 -12.92
N GLY A 270 14.90 8.54 -12.97
CA GLY A 270 13.64 9.18 -13.29
C GLY A 270 13.34 10.36 -12.36
N LEU A 271 13.50 10.15 -11.05
CA LEU A 271 13.30 11.17 -10.03
C LEU A 271 14.27 12.36 -10.22
N LEU A 272 15.56 12.09 -10.49
CA LEU A 272 16.56 13.13 -10.77
C LEU A 272 16.21 13.95 -12.02
N VAL A 273 15.81 13.29 -13.11
CA VAL A 273 15.45 13.96 -14.37
C VAL A 273 14.18 14.81 -14.21
N THR A 274 13.24 14.38 -13.35
CA THR A 274 11.98 15.10 -13.11
C THR A 274 12.04 16.11 -11.97
N TRP A 275 13.08 16.12 -11.12
CA TRP A 275 13.14 16.93 -9.90
C TRP A 275 12.90 18.44 -10.11
N LYS A 276 13.29 18.96 -11.28
CA LYS A 276 13.20 20.39 -11.62
C LYS A 276 12.04 20.74 -12.57
N ARG A 277 11.18 19.78 -12.91
CA ARG A 277 10.00 19.99 -13.77
C ARG A 277 8.74 20.09 -12.92
#